data_AF-I0T9K4-F1
#
_entry.id   AF-I0T9K4-F1
#
_cell.length_a   1.000
_cell.length_b   1.000
_cell.length_c   1.000
_cell.angle_alpha   90.00
_cell.angle_beta   90.00
_cell.angle_gamma   90.00
#
_symmetry.space_group_name_H-M   'P 1'
#
loop_
_entity.id
_entity.type
_entity.pdbx_description
1 polymer ?
#
loop_
_entity_poly.entity_id
_entity_poly.type
_entity_poly.pdbx_seq_one_letter_code
_entity_poly.pdbx_strand_id
1 'polypeptide(L)'
;MNSERFSDDLIIVDYTDFHQRHPDEKVPSEGVCFIDKPDNRLGAFYILNPKKHSYEAINLEANPGLVTDEQGRPVKQCECICRAERERGKRWALLLELKYCTEENIPDNMQNAFLKLDSCYDFLVRKKFFADYPYRIYWVISHPEHETIQPFSNFINNQDRLLGLNDKGINFIYSNAIKILTPEYLIKSEIPRRYQSTQP
;
A
#
# COMPACT_ATOMS: atom_id res chain seq x y z
N MET A 1 14.66 -4.74 12.05
CA MET A 1 13.53 -4.45 11.13
C MET A 1 13.01 -5.80 10.69
N ASN A 2 11.76 -6.10 11.00
CA ASN A 2 11.10 -7.30 10.52
C ASN A 2 10.56 -7.00 9.13
N SER A 3 11.20 -7.55 8.11
CA SER A 3 10.70 -7.56 6.74
C SER A 3 10.52 -9.00 6.27
N GLU A 4 9.50 -9.23 5.47
CA GLU A 4 9.20 -10.52 4.88
C GLU A 4 9.57 -10.50 3.40
N ARG A 5 10.15 -11.60 2.91
CA ARG A 5 10.58 -11.72 1.52
C ARG A 5 9.59 -12.52 0.72
N PHE A 6 9.25 -12.01 -0.45
CA PHE A 6 8.29 -12.61 -1.36
C PHE A 6 8.90 -12.72 -2.75
N SER A 7 8.44 -13.74 -3.48
CA SER A 7 8.68 -13.87 -4.92
C SER A 7 7.42 -14.29 -5.68
N ASP A 8 6.30 -14.52 -5.00
CA ASP A 8 5.01 -14.78 -5.63
C ASP A 8 4.10 -13.54 -5.48
N ASP A 9 2.83 -13.68 -5.85
CA ASP A 9 1.83 -12.66 -5.55
C ASP A 9 1.72 -12.46 -4.03
N LEU A 10 1.37 -11.25 -3.62
CA LEU A 10 1.07 -10.91 -2.22
C LEU A 10 -0.30 -10.28 -2.12
N ILE A 11 -1.07 -10.73 -1.13
CA ILE A 11 -2.37 -10.19 -0.77
C ILE A 11 -2.19 -9.46 0.55
N ILE A 12 -2.64 -8.21 0.60
CA ILE A 12 -2.51 -7.34 1.78
C ILE A 12 -3.91 -6.94 2.22
N VAL A 13 -4.21 -7.22 3.48
CA VAL A 13 -5.50 -6.95 4.11
C VAL A 13 -5.24 -6.18 5.39
N ASP A 14 -6.19 -5.34 5.81
CA ASP A 14 -6.17 -4.73 7.13
C ASP A 14 -7.47 -5.08 7.84
N TYR A 15 -7.35 -5.89 8.90
CA TYR A 15 -8.49 -6.43 9.64
C TYR A 15 -9.00 -5.49 10.72
N THR A 16 -8.38 -4.33 10.95
CA THR A 16 -8.69 -3.44 12.09
C THR A 16 -10.18 -3.13 12.19
N ASP A 17 -10.78 -2.60 11.11
CA ASP A 17 -12.19 -2.23 11.10
C ASP A 17 -13.12 -3.45 11.03
N PHE A 18 -12.67 -4.55 10.42
CA PHE A 18 -13.46 -5.79 10.35
C PHE A 18 -13.58 -6.43 11.73
N HIS A 19 -12.46 -6.56 12.45
CA HIS A 19 -12.42 -7.12 13.81
C HIS A 19 -13.28 -6.30 14.79
N GLN A 20 -13.27 -4.96 14.67
CA GLN A 20 -14.13 -4.09 15.50
C GLN A 20 -15.63 -4.31 15.24
N ARG A 21 -16.02 -4.56 13.98
CA ARG A 21 -17.42 -4.82 13.60
C ARG A 21 -17.86 -6.25 13.88
N HIS A 22 -16.92 -7.20 13.85
CA HIS A 22 -17.15 -8.64 13.97
C HIS A 22 -16.24 -9.27 15.03
N PRO A 23 -16.36 -8.89 16.31
CA PRO A 23 -15.43 -9.31 17.36
C PRO A 23 -15.46 -10.83 17.64
N ASP A 24 -16.55 -11.50 17.30
CA ASP A 24 -16.72 -12.95 17.51
C ASP A 24 -16.11 -13.79 16.38
N GLU A 25 -15.73 -13.18 15.26
CA GLU A 25 -15.05 -13.87 14.17
C GLU A 25 -13.57 -14.11 14.49
N LYS A 26 -13.10 -15.33 14.20
CA LYS A 26 -11.68 -15.69 14.31
C LYS A 26 -10.88 -15.11 13.14
N VAL A 27 -10.69 -13.80 13.14
CA VAL A 27 -9.76 -13.08 12.27
C VAL A 27 -8.52 -12.65 13.06
N PRO A 28 -7.39 -12.36 12.40
CA PRO A 28 -6.28 -11.70 13.06
C PRO A 28 -6.77 -10.43 13.78
N SER A 29 -6.42 -10.29 15.06
CA SER A 29 -6.62 -9.05 15.81
C SER A 29 -5.55 -8.00 15.47
N GLU A 30 -4.53 -8.41 14.72
CA GLU A 30 -3.41 -7.58 14.27
C GLU A 30 -3.82 -6.93 12.94
N GLY A 31 -3.71 -5.60 12.85
CA GLY A 31 -4.26 -4.78 11.77
C GLY A 31 -3.85 -5.26 10.38
N VAL A 32 -2.73 -4.76 9.87
CA VAL A 32 -2.26 -5.12 8.51
C VAL A 32 -1.69 -6.55 8.48
N CYS A 33 -2.13 -7.36 7.53
CA CYS A 33 -1.72 -8.75 7.35
C CYS A 33 -1.29 -9.05 5.90
N PHE A 34 -0.26 -9.87 5.76
CA PHE A 34 0.21 -10.44 4.50
C PHE A 34 -0.29 -11.88 4.37
N ILE A 35 -1.13 -12.16 3.38
CA ILE A 35 -1.78 -13.47 3.20
C ILE A 35 -1.51 -14.04 1.81
N ASP A 36 -1.56 -15.37 1.70
CA ASP A 36 -1.30 -16.13 0.47
C ASP A 36 -2.59 -16.54 -0.27
N LYS A 37 -3.74 -16.44 0.41
CA LYS A 37 -5.07 -16.77 -0.11
C LYS A 37 -6.04 -15.63 0.19
N PRO A 38 -6.91 -15.25 -0.77
CA PRO A 38 -7.92 -14.23 -0.53
C PRO A 38 -8.83 -14.60 0.64
N ASP A 39 -9.16 -13.62 1.47
CA ASP A 39 -10.28 -13.72 2.41
C ASP A 39 -11.53 -13.17 1.71
N ASN A 40 -12.54 -14.02 1.50
CA ASN A 40 -13.76 -13.60 0.79
C ASN A 40 -14.68 -12.71 1.64
N ARG A 41 -14.36 -12.48 2.92
CA ARG A 41 -15.17 -11.63 3.82
C ARG A 41 -14.82 -10.16 3.73
N LEU A 42 -13.64 -9.84 3.21
CA LEU A 42 -13.09 -8.48 3.20
C LEU A 42 -12.30 -8.26 1.91
N GLY A 43 -12.41 -7.07 1.32
CA GLY A 43 -11.58 -6.73 0.17
C GLY A 43 -10.09 -6.76 0.51
N ALA A 44 -9.23 -6.95 -0.49
CA ALA A 44 -7.78 -6.89 -0.33
C ALA A 44 -7.09 -6.03 -1.38
N PHE A 45 -5.84 -5.66 -1.10
CA PHE A 45 -4.91 -5.14 -2.09
C PHE A 45 -4.01 -6.25 -2.63
N TYR A 46 -3.71 -6.21 -3.92
CA TYR A 46 -2.96 -7.26 -4.60
C TYR A 46 -1.68 -6.73 -5.24
N ILE A 47 -0.55 -7.36 -4.91
CA ILE A 47 0.70 -7.24 -5.67
C ILE A 47 0.85 -8.48 -6.54
N LEU A 48 0.73 -8.29 -7.85
CA LEU A 48 0.83 -9.37 -8.83
C LEU A 48 2.27 -9.50 -9.35
N ASN A 49 2.82 -10.70 -9.30
CA ASN A 49 4.21 -10.97 -9.64
C ASN A 49 4.38 -12.20 -10.54
N PRO A 50 3.84 -12.17 -11.77
CA PRO A 50 3.87 -13.33 -12.65
C PRO A 50 5.28 -13.75 -13.10
N LYS A 51 6.27 -12.86 -12.99
CA LYS A 51 7.67 -13.12 -13.34
C LYS A 51 8.53 -13.55 -12.15
N LYS A 52 7.92 -13.65 -10.96
CA LYS A 52 8.57 -14.05 -9.71
C LYS A 52 9.80 -13.23 -9.32
N HIS A 53 9.74 -11.92 -9.50
CA HIS A 53 10.80 -11.02 -9.03
C HIS A 53 10.83 -10.98 -7.50
N SER A 54 12.01 -11.00 -6.89
CA SER A 54 12.09 -10.91 -5.43
C SER A 54 11.80 -9.49 -4.94
N TYR A 55 11.05 -9.39 -3.85
CA TYR A 55 10.78 -8.13 -3.15
C TYR A 55 10.60 -8.38 -1.66
N GLU A 56 10.67 -7.31 -0.88
CA GLU A 56 10.35 -7.35 0.53
C GLU A 56 9.12 -6.52 0.84
N ALA A 57 8.35 -6.96 1.84
CA ALA A 57 7.25 -6.22 2.42
C ALA A 57 7.50 -5.97 3.91
N ILE A 58 7.09 -4.81 4.38
CA ILE A 58 7.29 -4.33 5.74
C ILE A 58 5.94 -3.83 6.23
N ASN A 59 5.37 -4.52 7.20
CA ASN A 59 4.23 -4.02 7.97
C ASN A 59 4.76 -2.95 8.95
N LEU A 60 4.26 -1.71 8.84
CA LEU A 60 4.73 -0.60 9.67
C LEU A 60 4.18 -0.65 11.10
N GLU A 61 3.00 -1.24 11.32
CA GLU A 61 2.45 -1.46 12.66
C GLU A 61 3.29 -2.46 13.45
N ALA A 62 3.77 -3.52 12.78
CA ALA A 62 4.69 -4.50 13.36
C ALA A 62 6.13 -3.98 13.53
N ASN A 63 6.44 -2.78 13.01
CA ASN A 63 7.76 -2.15 13.05
C ASN A 63 7.70 -0.71 13.59
N PRO A 64 7.19 -0.48 14.83
CA PRO A 64 6.98 0.86 15.35
C PRO A 64 8.27 1.69 15.40
N GLY A 65 9.43 1.06 15.58
CA GLY A 65 10.74 1.75 15.57
C GLY A 65 11.10 2.43 14.24
N LEU A 66 10.49 2.06 13.12
CA LEU A 66 10.69 2.75 11.83
C LEU A 66 9.90 4.06 11.73
N VAL A 67 8.86 4.20 12.54
CA VAL A 67 7.85 5.26 12.49
C VAL A 67 7.71 5.96 13.84
N THR A 68 8.75 5.90 14.66
CA THR A 68 8.84 6.61 15.95
C THR A 68 9.85 7.76 15.84
N ASP A 69 9.45 8.95 16.28
CA ASP A 69 10.34 10.13 16.29
C ASP A 69 11.44 10.01 17.35
N GLU A 70 12.36 10.98 17.39
CA GLU A 70 13.48 10.99 18.33
C GLU A 70 13.03 11.13 19.80
N GLN A 71 11.78 11.51 20.05
CA GLN A 71 11.18 11.64 21.36
C GLN A 71 10.38 10.39 21.76
N GLY A 72 10.39 9.33 20.95
CA GLY A 72 9.66 8.10 21.24
C GLY A 72 8.17 8.15 20.87
N ARG A 73 7.73 9.15 20.10
CA ARG A 73 6.32 9.30 19.71
C ARG A 73 6.05 8.67 18.34
N PRO A 74 4.96 7.90 18.18
CA PRO A 74 4.53 7.42 16.88
C PRO A 74 4.24 8.59 15.93
N VAL A 75 4.76 8.49 14.71
CA VAL A 75 4.43 9.38 13.60
C VAL A 75 3.27 8.77 12.83
N LYS A 76 2.42 9.60 12.23
CA LYS A 76 1.34 9.13 11.37
C LYS A 76 1.93 8.28 10.25
N GLN A 77 1.63 6.98 10.26
CA GLN A 77 2.18 5.99 9.35
C GLN A 77 1.14 5.55 8.32
N CYS A 78 1.61 5.15 7.14
CA CYS A 78 0.83 4.27 6.26
C CYS A 78 0.95 2.81 6.73
N GLU A 79 0.22 1.93 6.08
CA GLU A 79 -0.02 0.55 6.50
C GLU A 79 1.20 -0.33 6.21
N CYS A 80 1.76 -0.23 5.00
CA CYS A 80 2.95 -1.02 4.66
C CYS A 80 3.85 -0.37 3.61
N ILE A 81 5.10 -0.87 3.58
CA ILE A 81 6.09 -0.57 2.53
C ILE A 81 6.44 -1.87 1.82
N CYS A 82 6.40 -1.89 0.50
CA CYS A 82 6.99 -2.96 -0.30
C CYS A 82 8.12 -2.40 -1.16
N ARG A 83 9.21 -3.12 -1.37
CA ARG A 83 10.28 -2.66 -2.28
C ARG A 83 11.00 -3.81 -2.95
N ALA A 84 11.44 -3.60 -4.19
CA ALA A 84 12.18 -4.61 -4.94
C ALA A 84 13.46 -5.01 -4.21
N GLU A 85 13.79 -6.30 -4.22
CA GLU A 85 15.08 -6.77 -3.73
C GLU A 85 16.21 -6.30 -4.67
N ARG A 86 17.45 -6.44 -4.20
CA ARG A 86 18.66 -5.92 -4.82
C ARG A 86 18.87 -6.46 -6.24
N GLU A 87 18.49 -5.68 -7.24
CA GLU A 87 18.89 -5.88 -8.65
C GLU A 87 19.57 -4.63 -9.26
N ARG A 88 20.19 -4.80 -10.45
CA ARG A 88 20.98 -3.77 -11.16
C ARG A 88 20.06 -2.68 -11.75
N GLY A 89 19.85 -1.56 -11.05
CA GLY A 89 19.10 -0.41 -11.59
C GLY A 89 18.43 0.46 -10.52
N LYS A 90 17.62 1.45 -10.95
CA LYS A 90 16.68 2.16 -10.05
C LYS A 90 15.53 1.21 -9.71
N ARG A 91 15.36 0.90 -8.43
CA ARG A 91 14.35 -0.07 -7.93
C ARG A 91 13.02 0.62 -7.70
N TRP A 92 11.93 -0.12 -7.56
CA TRP A 92 10.70 0.46 -7.04
C TRP A 92 10.62 0.32 -5.51
N ALA A 93 10.02 1.32 -4.86
CA ALA A 93 9.51 1.23 -3.51
C ALA A 93 8.08 1.77 -3.50
N LEU A 94 7.20 1.05 -2.82
CA LEU A 94 5.77 1.26 -2.71
C LEU A 94 5.46 1.61 -1.26
N LEU A 95 4.77 2.72 -1.02
CA LEU A 95 4.07 2.98 0.22
C LEU A 95 2.58 2.78 -0.04
N LEU A 96 1.93 1.93 0.74
CA LEU A 96 0.52 1.58 0.58
C LEU A 96 -0.29 2.10 1.75
N GLU A 97 -1.43 2.71 1.44
CA GLU A 97 -2.51 2.97 2.37
C GLU A 97 -3.80 2.24 1.97
N LEU A 98 -4.42 1.56 2.93
CA LEU A 98 -5.68 0.81 2.75
C LEU A 98 -6.84 1.57 3.41
N LYS A 99 -7.98 1.69 2.74
CA LYS A 99 -9.17 2.35 3.30
C LYS A 99 -10.42 1.52 3.07
N TYR A 100 -11.09 1.16 4.17
CA TYR A 100 -12.37 0.46 4.18
C TYR A 100 -13.42 1.46 4.64
N CYS A 101 -14.29 1.89 3.73
CA CYS A 101 -15.34 2.87 4.04
C CYS A 101 -16.48 2.77 3.03
N THR A 102 -17.62 3.37 3.33
CA THR A 102 -18.72 3.51 2.36
C THR A 102 -18.36 4.50 1.24
N GLU A 103 -19.00 4.39 0.07
CA GLU A 103 -18.67 5.19 -1.12
C GLU A 103 -18.68 6.71 -0.86
N GLU A 104 -19.66 7.18 -0.08
CA GLU A 104 -19.83 8.60 0.29
C GLU A 104 -18.63 9.19 1.05
N ASN A 105 -17.88 8.34 1.77
CA ASN A 105 -16.74 8.73 2.59
C ASN A 105 -15.40 8.64 1.85
N ILE A 106 -15.38 8.09 0.62
CA ILE A 106 -14.17 7.92 -0.17
C ILE A 106 -13.41 9.24 -0.37
N PRO A 107 -14.05 10.38 -0.75
CA PRO A 107 -13.31 11.62 -0.99
C PRO A 107 -12.48 12.09 0.23
N ASP A 108 -13.09 12.09 1.41
CA ASP A 108 -12.43 12.53 2.64
C ASP A 108 -11.35 11.52 3.09
N ASN A 109 -11.64 10.23 2.98
CA ASN A 109 -10.68 9.18 3.30
C ASN A 109 -9.47 9.18 2.36
N MET A 110 -9.67 9.49 1.08
CA MET A 110 -8.58 9.66 0.12
C MET A 110 -7.69 10.85 0.46
N GLN A 111 -8.28 11.99 0.85
CA GLN A 111 -7.51 13.15 1.28
C GLN A 111 -6.67 12.82 2.52
N ASN A 112 -7.26 12.13 3.49
CA ASN A 112 -6.58 11.71 4.71
C ASN A 112 -5.46 10.71 4.44
N ALA A 113 -5.69 9.73 3.56
CA ALA A 113 -4.72 8.75 3.11
C ALA A 113 -3.53 9.42 2.38
N PHE A 114 -3.78 10.41 1.53
CA PHE A 114 -2.73 11.18 0.89
C PHE A 114 -1.84 11.88 1.91
N LEU A 115 -2.43 12.61 2.88
CA LEU A 115 -1.69 13.33 3.90
C LEU A 115 -0.85 12.39 4.79
N LYS A 116 -1.35 11.17 5.02
CA LYS A 116 -0.59 10.12 5.72
C LYS A 116 0.62 9.66 4.91
N LEU A 117 0.44 9.35 3.63
CA LEU A 117 1.54 8.94 2.74
C LEU A 117 2.61 10.04 2.63
N ASP A 118 2.21 11.30 2.50
CA ASP A 118 3.14 12.44 2.44
C ASP A 118 3.94 12.61 3.73
N SER A 119 3.25 12.60 4.88
CA SER A 119 3.91 12.71 6.19
C SER A 119 4.86 11.53 6.46
N CYS A 120 4.42 10.31 6.15
CA CYS A 120 5.22 9.09 6.33
C CYS A 120 6.44 9.10 5.42
N TYR A 121 6.28 9.45 4.14
CA TYR A 121 7.40 9.54 3.19
C TYR A 121 8.44 10.58 3.61
N ASP A 122 8.02 11.80 3.94
CA ASP A 122 8.93 12.87 4.37
C ASP A 122 9.66 12.49 5.68
N PHE A 123 9.02 11.71 6.55
CA PHE A 123 9.67 11.14 7.73
C PHE A 123 10.74 10.09 7.37
N LEU A 124 10.41 9.12 6.51
CA LEU A 124 11.33 8.07 6.06
C LEU A 124 12.54 8.64 5.31
N VAL A 125 12.34 9.68 4.49
CA VAL A 125 13.42 10.41 3.82
C VAL A 125 14.36 11.05 4.84
N ARG A 126 13.85 11.73 5.86
CA ARG A 126 14.66 12.31 6.95
C ARG A 126 15.44 11.25 7.73
N LYS A 127 14.83 10.08 7.95
CA LYS A 127 15.46 8.91 8.57
C LYS A 127 16.44 8.18 7.63
N LYS A 128 16.65 8.67 6.40
CA LYS A 128 17.53 8.07 5.39
C LYS A 128 17.14 6.62 5.04
N PHE A 129 15.87 6.27 5.15
CA PHE A 129 15.37 4.93 4.88
C PHE A 129 15.63 4.48 3.43
N PHE A 130 15.56 5.43 2.48
CA PHE A 130 15.82 5.21 1.06
C PHE A 130 17.24 5.60 0.62
N ALA A 131 18.17 5.86 1.55
CA ALA A 131 19.49 6.40 1.21
C ALA A 131 20.47 5.35 0.67
N ASP A 132 20.15 4.07 0.82
CA ASP A 132 20.95 2.95 0.34
C ASP A 132 20.97 2.86 -1.19
N TYR A 133 19.87 3.23 -1.88
CA TYR A 133 19.75 3.14 -3.33
C TYR A 133 18.73 4.14 -3.92
N PRO A 134 18.85 4.52 -5.20
CA PRO A 134 17.82 5.33 -5.85
C PRO A 134 16.56 4.49 -6.13
N TYR A 135 15.48 4.77 -5.40
CA TYR A 135 14.17 4.19 -5.64
C TYR A 135 13.30 5.09 -6.52
N ARG A 136 12.48 4.46 -7.37
CA ARG A 136 11.26 5.01 -7.94
C ARG A 136 10.19 4.83 -6.88
N ILE A 137 9.73 5.94 -6.33
CA ILE A 137 8.76 5.93 -5.25
C ILE A 137 7.37 5.86 -5.87
N TYR A 138 6.58 4.91 -5.38
CA TYR A 138 5.17 4.73 -5.68
C TYR A 138 4.37 4.96 -4.41
N TRP A 139 3.35 5.79 -4.50
CA TRP A 139 2.35 5.95 -3.46
C TRP A 139 1.07 5.31 -3.93
N VAL A 140 0.53 4.40 -3.12
CA VAL A 140 -0.68 3.67 -3.45
C VAL A 140 -1.73 3.87 -2.39
N ILE A 141 -2.91 4.25 -2.85
CA ILE A 141 -4.13 4.21 -2.04
C ILE A 141 -5.03 3.16 -2.66
N SER A 142 -5.46 2.22 -1.82
CA SER A 142 -6.39 1.17 -2.18
C SER A 142 -7.66 1.29 -1.34
N HIS A 143 -8.80 1.08 -1.99
CA HIS A 143 -10.11 0.95 -1.36
C HIS A 143 -10.63 -0.46 -1.67
N PRO A 144 -10.22 -1.47 -0.90
CA PRO A 144 -10.35 -2.86 -1.33
C PRO A 144 -11.79 -3.33 -1.57
N GLU A 145 -12.77 -2.73 -0.89
CA GLU A 145 -14.20 -3.07 -1.05
C GLU A 145 -14.85 -2.43 -2.30
N HIS A 146 -14.14 -1.55 -3.00
CA HIS A 146 -14.66 -0.77 -4.13
C HIS A 146 -13.90 -1.07 -5.41
N GLU A 147 -14.33 -2.09 -6.16
CA GLU A 147 -13.70 -2.47 -7.43
C GLU A 147 -14.14 -1.59 -8.62
N THR A 148 -15.37 -1.08 -8.58
CA THR A 148 -16.02 -0.34 -9.68
C THR A 148 -15.85 1.16 -9.60
N ILE A 149 -15.45 1.67 -8.43
CA ILE A 149 -15.12 3.08 -8.22
C ILE A 149 -13.72 3.29 -8.77
N GLN A 150 -13.64 3.35 -10.10
CA GLN A 150 -12.49 3.95 -10.75
C GLN A 150 -12.29 5.31 -10.09
N PRO A 151 -11.06 5.67 -9.71
CA PRO A 151 -10.85 6.94 -9.07
C PRO A 151 -11.46 7.96 -9.99
N PHE A 152 -12.34 8.78 -9.45
CA PHE A 152 -12.51 10.07 -10.04
C PHE A 152 -11.12 10.73 -9.93
N SER A 153 -10.27 10.55 -10.94
CA SER A 153 -9.02 11.30 -11.09
C SER A 153 -9.29 12.80 -10.94
N ASN A 154 -10.54 13.20 -11.22
CA ASN A 154 -11.10 14.53 -11.08
C ASN A 154 -11.41 14.97 -9.63
N PHE A 155 -11.59 14.08 -8.65
CA PHE A 155 -11.95 14.48 -7.27
C PHE A 155 -10.72 14.77 -6.38
N ILE A 156 -9.55 14.18 -6.67
CA ILE A 156 -8.42 14.17 -5.72
C ILE A 156 -7.21 15.01 -6.19
N ASN A 157 -7.07 15.16 -7.51
CA ASN A 157 -5.85 15.69 -8.11
C ASN A 157 -6.16 17.00 -8.85
N ASN A 158 -6.19 18.11 -8.11
CA ASN A 158 -5.97 19.38 -8.77
C ASN A 158 -4.56 19.37 -9.40
N GLN A 159 -4.40 20.14 -10.48
CA GLN A 159 -3.18 20.14 -11.28
C GLN A 159 -1.93 20.45 -10.44
N ASP A 160 -2.04 21.34 -9.46
CA ASP A 160 -0.97 21.73 -8.54
C ASP A 160 -0.45 20.54 -7.71
N ARG A 161 -1.33 19.66 -7.26
CA ARG A 161 -0.95 18.49 -6.47
C ARG A 161 -0.20 17.46 -7.32
N LEU A 162 -0.64 17.24 -8.57
CA LEU A 162 0.08 16.37 -9.50
C LEU A 162 1.46 16.93 -9.84
N LEU A 163 1.57 18.24 -9.99
CA LEU A 163 2.85 18.92 -10.18
C LEU A 163 3.76 18.72 -8.96
N GLY A 164 3.25 18.94 -7.74
CA GLY A 164 4.04 18.73 -6.51
C GLY A 164 4.53 17.28 -6.33
N LEU A 165 3.73 16.28 -6.69
CA LEU A 165 4.17 14.88 -6.68
C LEU A 165 5.26 14.60 -7.72
N ASN A 166 5.11 15.16 -8.93
CA ASN A 166 6.10 15.03 -9.99
C ASN A 166 7.43 15.67 -9.59
N ASP A 167 7.39 16.83 -8.94
CA ASP A 167 8.58 17.53 -8.43
C ASP A 167 9.30 16.69 -7.34
N LYS A 168 8.54 15.96 -6.51
CA LYS A 168 9.08 14.98 -5.55
C LYS A 168 9.50 13.65 -6.21
N GLY A 169 9.24 13.44 -7.51
CA GLY A 169 9.53 12.20 -8.23
C GLY A 169 8.65 11.01 -7.83
N ILE A 170 7.45 11.26 -7.29
CA ILE A 170 6.52 10.26 -6.78
C ILE A 170 5.53 9.85 -7.85
N ASN A 171 5.33 8.53 -8.01
CA ASN A 171 4.34 7.94 -8.89
C ASN A 171 3.10 7.58 -8.07
N PHE A 172 2.04 8.36 -8.17
CA PHE A 172 0.80 8.09 -7.42
C PHE A 172 -0.12 7.15 -8.21
N ILE A 173 -0.58 6.08 -7.56
CA ILE A 173 -1.49 5.09 -8.15
C ILE A 173 -2.66 4.87 -7.20
N TYR A 174 -3.88 5.03 -7.71
CA TYR A 174 -5.08 4.55 -7.03
C TYR A 174 -5.55 3.25 -7.69
N SER A 175 -5.48 2.16 -6.93
CA SER A 175 -5.83 0.82 -7.39
C SER A 175 -5.91 -0.18 -6.25
N ASN A 176 -6.74 -1.21 -6.41
CA ASN A 176 -6.73 -2.40 -5.55
C ASN A 176 -5.74 -3.46 -6.03
N ALA A 177 -5.18 -3.30 -7.22
CA ALA A 177 -4.14 -4.19 -7.72
C ALA A 177 -3.02 -3.43 -8.43
N ILE A 178 -1.80 -3.87 -8.21
CA ILE A 178 -0.61 -3.48 -8.96
C ILE A 178 0.09 -4.72 -9.49
N LYS A 179 0.89 -4.55 -10.53
CA LYS A 179 1.70 -5.61 -11.12
C LYS A 179 3.16 -5.18 -11.13
N ILE A 180 4.03 -6.09 -10.70
CA ILE A 180 5.48 -5.97 -10.90
C ILE A 180 5.76 -6.29 -12.37
N LEU A 181 6.13 -5.26 -13.13
CA LEU A 181 6.40 -5.41 -14.57
C LEU A 181 7.85 -5.85 -14.81
N THR A 182 8.76 -5.23 -14.07
CA THR A 182 10.20 -5.50 -14.02
C THR A 182 10.71 -5.21 -12.59
N PRO A 183 11.96 -5.55 -12.26
CA PRO A 183 12.58 -5.18 -10.98
C PRO A 183 12.57 -3.67 -10.68
N GLU A 184 12.44 -2.84 -11.72
CA GLU A 184 12.48 -1.38 -11.63
C GLU A 184 11.10 -0.72 -11.65
N TYR A 185 10.06 -1.39 -12.16
CA TYR A 185 8.79 -0.74 -12.48
C TYR A 185 7.57 -1.51 -11.97
N LEU A 186 6.67 -0.74 -11.35
CA LEU A 186 5.30 -1.14 -11.05
C LEU A 186 4.34 -0.52 -12.06
N ILE A 187 3.23 -1.20 -12.31
CA ILE A 187 2.11 -0.69 -13.09
C ILE A 187 0.79 -0.99 -12.40
N LYS A 188 -0.20 -0.12 -12.54
CA LYS A 188 -1.58 -0.40 -12.16
C LYS A 188 -2.07 -1.67 -12.87
N SER A 189 -2.84 -2.49 -12.17
CA SER A 189 -3.47 -3.69 -12.72
C SER A 189 -4.92 -3.80 -12.29
N GLU A 190 -5.65 -4.69 -12.95
CA GLU A 190 -6.97 -5.14 -12.50
C GLU A 190 -6.79 -6.37 -11.61
N ILE A 191 -7.75 -6.63 -10.74
CA ILE A 191 -7.77 -7.84 -9.92
C ILE A 191 -8.00 -9.05 -10.84
N PRO A 192 -7.06 -10.02 -10.90
CA PRO A 192 -7.23 -11.21 -11.73
C PRO A 192 -8.47 -12.02 -11.32
N ARG A 193 -9.14 -12.64 -12.29
CA ARG A 193 -10.29 -13.54 -12.05
C ARG A 193 -10.06 -14.62 -11.00
N ARG A 194 -8.82 -15.09 -10.83
CA ARG A 194 -8.48 -16.10 -9.81
C ARG A 194 -8.60 -15.60 -8.36
N TYR A 195 -8.61 -14.29 -8.17
CA TYR A 195 -8.77 -13.62 -6.88
C TYR A 195 -10.12 -12.91 -6.75
N GLN A 196 -10.84 -12.73 -7.86
CA GLN A 196 -12.22 -12.30 -7.81
C GLN A 196 -13.04 -13.41 -7.17
N SER A 197 -13.77 -13.07 -6.11
CA SER A 197 -14.72 -13.98 -5.49
C SER A 197 -15.69 -14.47 -6.55
N THR A 198 -15.68 -15.77 -6.81
CA THR A 198 -16.76 -16.43 -7.56
C THR A 198 -17.88 -16.69 -6.57
N GLN A 199 -18.54 -15.65 -6.08
CA GLN A 199 -19.84 -15.86 -5.46
C GLN A 199 -20.93 -15.76 -6.54
N PRO A 200 -21.83 -16.76 -6.62
CA PRO A 200 -22.98 -16.75 -7.51
C PRO A 200 -24.00 -15.67 -7.15
#